data_AF-A0A7S2F0Y6-F1
#
_entry.id   AF-A0A7S2F0Y6-F1
#
_cell.length_a   1.000
_cell.length_b   1.000
_cell.length_c   1.000
_cell.angle_alpha   90.00
_cell.angle_beta   90.00
_cell.angle_gamma   90.00
#
_symmetry.space_group_name_H-M   'P 1'
#
loop_
_entity.id
_entity.type
_entity.pdbx_description
1 polymer ?
#
loop_
_entity_poly.entity_id
_entity_poly.type
_entity_poly.pdbx_seq_one_letter_code
_entity_poly.pdbx_strand_id
1 'polypeptide(L)'
;ALFSWVIWMVLAISVSWFCYDYEMPLAEGDSKGDPKETFEKGHFSCCNEETSWGICICSFCCPALRWADTADLAGFMPLWSAFGLVSMVGLLNCLSHGALAWGMYQTILLLYPHVVLAWGLWGFFSTCLMLYYRQHLRRKFGLAFGSWGTCTTDFCYIFWCPWCAVAQEALVVKQAYEVKLRRGRPHYRVCRGQ
;
A
#
# COMPACT_ATOMS: atom_id res chain seq x y z
N ALA A 1 -7.08 -9.89 -18.72
CA ALA A 1 -7.64 -8.90 -17.78
C ALA A 1 -8.46 -9.58 -16.68
N LEU A 2 -9.67 -10.10 -16.98
CA LEU A 2 -10.50 -10.73 -15.94
C LEU A 2 -9.88 -12.02 -15.38
N PHE A 3 -9.40 -12.92 -16.23
CA PHE A 3 -8.75 -14.17 -15.78
C PHE A 3 -7.53 -13.93 -14.88
N SER A 4 -6.65 -12.98 -15.28
CA SER A 4 -5.49 -12.58 -14.47
C SER A 4 -5.90 -11.94 -13.14
N TRP A 5 -6.98 -11.16 -13.11
CA TRP A 5 -7.54 -10.60 -11.87
C TRP A 5 -8.08 -11.70 -10.96
N VAL A 6 -8.81 -12.69 -11.49
CA VAL A 6 -9.30 -13.84 -10.70
C VAL A 6 -8.14 -14.64 -10.10
N ILE A 7 -7.10 -14.94 -10.88
CA ILE A 7 -5.89 -15.62 -10.37
C ILE A 7 -5.29 -14.81 -9.21
N TRP A 8 -5.12 -13.50 -9.40
CA TRP A 8 -4.56 -12.63 -8.38
C TRP A 8 -5.41 -12.61 -7.10
N MET A 9 -6.75 -12.58 -7.22
CA MET A 9 -7.67 -12.67 -6.07
C MET A 9 -7.50 -13.98 -5.31
N VAL A 10 -7.47 -15.11 -6.02
CA VAL A 10 -7.28 -16.43 -5.39
C VAL A 10 -5.95 -16.48 -4.65
N LEU A 11 -4.86 -16.04 -5.29
CA LEU A 11 -3.54 -16.00 -4.67
C LEU A 11 -3.51 -15.08 -3.44
N ALA A 12 -4.07 -13.88 -3.51
CA ALA A 12 -4.11 -12.95 -2.38
C ALA A 12 -4.90 -13.51 -1.19
N ILE A 13 -6.05 -14.16 -1.45
CA ILE A 13 -6.84 -14.82 -0.40
C ILE A 13 -6.09 -16.03 0.17
N SER A 14 -5.44 -16.85 -0.67
CA SER A 14 -4.62 -17.97 -0.21
C SER A 14 -3.46 -17.49 0.67
N VAL A 15 -2.73 -16.45 0.26
CA VAL A 15 -1.67 -15.84 1.09
C VAL A 15 -2.26 -15.34 2.40
N SER A 16 -3.41 -14.66 2.37
CA SER A 16 -4.10 -14.19 3.57
C SER A 16 -4.42 -15.31 4.56
N TRP A 17 -4.73 -16.52 4.07
CA TRP A 17 -5.15 -17.63 4.92
C TRP A 17 -3.98 -18.48 5.42
N PHE A 18 -2.96 -18.68 4.58
CA PHE A 18 -1.88 -19.63 4.87
C PHE A 18 -0.59 -18.97 5.34
N CYS A 19 -0.31 -17.73 4.92
CA CYS A 19 1.02 -17.13 5.08
C CYS A 19 0.99 -15.78 5.77
N TYR A 20 -0.14 -15.07 5.72
CA TYR A 20 -0.26 -13.73 6.29
C TYR A 20 -0.71 -13.84 7.74
N ASP A 21 0.27 -13.87 8.64
CA ASP A 21 -0.03 -13.69 10.05
C ASP A 21 -0.33 -12.20 10.29
N TYR A 22 -1.55 -11.91 10.75
CA TYR A 22 -1.93 -10.55 11.12
C TYR A 22 -1.28 -10.23 12.46
N GLU A 23 -0.04 -9.72 12.40
CA GLU A 23 0.70 -9.35 13.59
C GLU A 23 0.29 -7.95 14.05
N MET A 24 -0.44 -7.86 15.16
CA MET A 24 -0.64 -6.59 15.85
C MET A 24 0.71 -6.10 16.39
N PRO A 25 1.09 -4.84 16.15
CA PRO A 25 2.36 -4.34 16.66
C PRO A 25 2.35 -4.38 18.19
N LEU A 26 3.20 -5.20 18.78
CA LEU A 26 3.44 -5.23 20.22
C LEU A 26 4.37 -4.07 20.59
N ALA A 27 4.21 -3.52 21.80
CA ALA A 27 5.07 -2.45 22.32
C ALA A 27 6.44 -3.00 22.76
N GLU A 28 7.11 -3.77 21.90
CA GLU A 28 8.33 -4.47 22.24
C GLU A 28 9.53 -3.76 21.60
N GLY A 29 10.50 -3.36 22.43
CA GLY A 29 11.74 -2.71 21.99
C GLY A 29 11.66 -1.20 21.80
N ASP A 30 12.82 -0.58 21.56
CA ASP A 30 12.93 0.87 21.36
C ASP A 30 12.45 1.28 19.96
N SER A 31 11.38 2.09 19.88
CA SER A 31 10.83 2.52 18.59
C SER A 31 11.91 3.33 17.86
N LYS A 32 12.51 2.75 16.82
CA LYS A 32 13.71 3.29 16.17
C LYS A 32 13.51 4.63 15.42
N GLY A 33 12.30 5.18 15.33
CA GLY A 33 12.08 6.45 14.63
C GLY A 33 10.74 7.11 14.90
N ASP A 34 10.70 8.44 14.69
CA ASP A 34 9.46 9.22 14.68
C ASP A 34 8.66 8.90 13.41
N PRO A 35 7.39 8.46 13.51
CA PRO A 35 6.55 8.19 12.34
C PRO A 35 6.44 9.39 11.39
N LYS A 36 6.51 10.62 11.90
CA LYS A 36 6.48 11.82 11.06
C LYS A 36 7.73 11.93 10.19
N GLU A 37 8.90 11.76 10.80
CA GLU A 37 10.17 11.81 10.09
C GLU A 37 10.29 10.70 9.04
N THR A 38 9.89 9.46 9.40
CA THR A 38 9.85 8.33 8.47
C THR A 38 8.94 8.62 7.28
N PHE A 39 7.81 9.29 7.49
CA PHE A 39 6.89 9.64 6.42
C PHE A 39 7.45 10.71 5.45
N GLU A 40 8.18 11.70 5.98
CA GLU A 40 8.72 12.79 5.16
C GLU A 40 10.03 12.44 4.46
N LYS A 41 10.90 11.66 5.10
CA LYS A 41 12.26 11.38 4.61
C LYS A 41 12.46 9.94 4.14
N GLY A 42 11.64 9.00 4.58
CA GLY A 42 11.84 7.55 4.39
C GLY A 42 11.34 6.96 3.07
N HIS A 43 11.22 7.76 2.00
CA HIS A 43 10.64 7.34 0.71
C HIS A 43 11.38 6.15 0.06
N PHE A 44 12.66 5.92 0.35
CA PHE A 44 13.41 4.79 -0.23
C PHE A 44 14.11 3.94 0.83
N SER A 45 13.77 4.14 2.09
CA SER A 45 14.41 3.43 3.20
C SER A 45 13.82 2.04 3.46
N CYS A 46 12.85 1.59 2.65
CA CYS A 46 12.15 0.31 2.86
C CYS A 46 13.04 -0.93 2.69
N CYS A 47 14.17 -0.82 2.00
CA CYS A 47 15.12 -1.92 1.75
C CYS A 47 16.36 -1.90 2.66
N ASN A 48 16.45 -0.95 3.61
CA ASN A 48 17.63 -0.87 4.48
C ASN A 48 17.53 -1.84 5.66
N GLU A 49 18.69 -2.37 6.07
CA GLU A 49 18.91 -3.47 7.04
C GLU A 49 18.16 -3.35 8.38
N GLU A 50 17.82 -2.14 8.82
CA GLU A 50 17.06 -1.91 10.06
C GLU A 50 15.54 -2.07 9.91
N THR A 51 15.03 -2.11 8.69
CA THR A 51 13.61 -2.23 8.39
C THR A 51 13.25 -3.70 8.23
N SER A 52 12.20 -4.15 8.92
CA SER A 52 11.74 -5.55 8.88
C SER A 52 11.53 -6.03 7.44
N TRP A 53 12.44 -6.87 6.92
CA TRP A 53 12.43 -7.43 5.57
C TRP A 53 11.08 -8.05 5.18
N GLY A 54 10.35 -8.57 6.17
CA GLY A 54 8.98 -9.07 5.99
C GLY A 54 8.02 -8.02 5.43
N ILE A 55 8.09 -6.77 5.89
CA ILE A 55 7.23 -5.69 5.39
C ILE A 55 7.51 -5.40 3.92
N CYS A 56 8.78 -5.35 3.52
CA CYS A 56 9.16 -5.10 2.12
C CYS A 56 8.71 -6.25 1.22
N ILE A 57 8.96 -7.50 1.61
CA ILE A 57 8.56 -8.68 0.84
C ILE A 57 7.03 -8.77 0.74
N CYS A 58 6.30 -8.57 1.84
CA CYS A 58 4.84 -8.57 1.81
C CYS A 58 4.26 -7.41 0.99
N SER A 59 4.87 -6.22 1.03
CA SER A 59 4.45 -5.08 0.21
C SER A 59 4.72 -5.30 -1.28
N PHE A 60 5.77 -6.06 -1.61
CA PHE A 60 6.11 -6.40 -2.99
C PHE A 60 5.22 -7.54 -3.52
N CYS A 61 5.11 -8.65 -2.78
CA CYS A 61 4.36 -9.83 -3.20
C CYS A 61 2.84 -9.64 -3.09
N CYS A 62 2.37 -8.87 -2.09
CA CYS A 62 0.95 -8.71 -1.78
C CYS A 62 0.60 -7.24 -1.40
N PRO A 63 0.85 -6.26 -2.29
CA PRO A 63 0.65 -4.84 -2.01
C PRO A 63 -0.78 -4.51 -1.58
N ALA A 64 -1.78 -5.17 -2.18
CA ALA A 64 -3.20 -4.93 -1.84
C ALA A 64 -3.55 -5.40 -0.43
N LEU A 65 -3.11 -6.59 -0.03
CA LEU A 65 -3.36 -7.12 1.30
C LEU A 65 -2.62 -6.27 2.34
N ARG A 66 -1.36 -5.90 2.04
CA ARG A 66 -0.56 -5.07 2.92
C ARG A 66 -1.09 -3.65 3.07
N TRP A 67 -1.57 -3.06 1.97
CA TRP A 67 -2.23 -1.76 2.02
C TRP A 67 -3.55 -1.83 2.81
N ALA A 68 -4.35 -2.89 2.61
CA ALA A 68 -5.59 -3.09 3.34
C ALA A 68 -5.36 -3.21 4.86
N ASP A 69 -4.33 -3.94 5.26
CA ASP A 69 -3.86 -4.05 6.64
C ASP A 69 -3.42 -2.70 7.21
N THR A 70 -2.66 -1.93 6.42
CA THR A 70 -2.25 -0.58 6.79
C THR A 70 -3.45 0.34 7.00
N ALA A 71 -4.47 0.25 6.14
CA ALA A 71 -5.71 1.02 6.27
C ALA A 71 -6.52 0.62 7.52
N ASP A 72 -6.52 -0.66 7.90
CA ASP A 72 -7.16 -1.15 9.12
C ASP A 72 -6.42 -0.72 10.39
N LEU A 73 -5.10 -0.88 10.42
CA LEU A 73 -4.26 -0.40 11.52
C LEU A 73 -4.35 1.12 11.67
N ALA A 74 -4.39 1.86 10.57
CA ALA A 74 -4.67 3.29 10.54
C ALA A 74 -6.10 3.62 10.95
N GLY A 75 -7.01 2.65 11.12
CA GLY A 75 -8.38 2.86 11.58
C GLY A 75 -9.25 3.60 10.57
N PHE A 76 -8.97 3.45 9.27
CA PHE A 76 -9.80 4.00 8.20
C PHE A 76 -10.96 3.08 7.85
N MET A 77 -10.70 1.77 7.77
CA MET A 77 -11.68 0.75 7.40
C MET A 77 -11.17 -0.65 7.77
N PRO A 78 -12.05 -1.62 8.06
CA PRO A 78 -11.63 -2.97 8.40
C PRO A 78 -10.93 -3.66 7.21
N LEU A 79 -9.99 -4.56 7.51
CA LEU A 79 -9.13 -5.25 6.54
C LEU A 79 -9.86 -5.73 5.28
N TRP A 80 -10.94 -6.50 5.45
CA TRP A 80 -11.68 -7.08 4.32
C TRP A 80 -12.42 -6.04 3.47
N SER A 81 -12.89 -4.94 4.08
CA SER A 81 -13.49 -3.83 3.32
C SER A 81 -12.44 -3.08 2.52
N ALA A 82 -11.26 -2.85 3.11
CA ALA A 82 -10.12 -2.25 2.42
C ALA A 82 -9.63 -3.13 1.26
N PHE A 83 -9.51 -4.44 1.51
CA PHE A 83 -9.13 -5.41 0.49
C PHE A 83 -10.16 -5.47 -0.65
N GLY A 84 -11.46 -5.46 -0.33
CA GLY A 84 -12.53 -5.38 -1.33
C GLY A 84 -12.46 -4.11 -2.18
N LEU A 85 -12.17 -2.96 -1.57
CA LEU A 85 -12.02 -1.68 -2.26
C LEU A 85 -10.85 -1.70 -3.26
N VAL A 86 -9.65 -2.12 -2.83
CA VAL A 86 -8.49 -2.18 -3.73
C VAL A 86 -8.68 -3.25 -4.81
N SER A 87 -9.37 -4.35 -4.52
CA SER A 87 -9.71 -5.38 -5.50
C SER A 87 -10.66 -4.87 -6.58
N MET A 88 -11.68 -4.10 -6.19
CA MET A 88 -12.63 -3.48 -7.12
C MET A 88 -11.95 -2.40 -7.98
N VAL A 89 -11.08 -1.59 -7.38
CA VAL A 89 -10.25 -0.63 -8.13
C VAL A 89 -9.30 -1.35 -9.09
N GLY A 90 -8.70 -2.47 -8.69
CA GLY A 90 -7.92 -3.33 -9.56
C GLY A 90 -8.71 -3.89 -10.74
N LEU A 91 -9.98 -4.27 -10.53
CA LEU A 91 -10.89 -4.69 -11.60
C LEU A 91 -11.20 -3.53 -12.56
N LEU A 92 -11.49 -2.33 -12.03
CA LEU A 92 -11.70 -1.13 -12.85
C LEU A 92 -10.48 -0.82 -13.71
N ASN A 93 -9.27 -0.88 -13.14
CA ASN A 93 -8.04 -0.75 -13.93
C ASN A 93 -7.96 -1.83 -15.02
N CYS A 94 -8.24 -3.10 -14.69
CA CYS A 94 -8.23 -4.18 -15.68
C CYS A 94 -9.20 -3.95 -16.84
N LEU A 95 -10.39 -3.41 -16.56
CA LEU A 95 -11.40 -3.09 -17.57
C LEU A 95 -10.99 -1.88 -18.41
N SER A 96 -10.44 -0.83 -17.78
CA SER A 96 -9.97 0.37 -18.48
C SER A 96 -8.77 0.08 -19.39
N HIS A 97 -7.80 -0.70 -18.92
CA HIS A 97 -6.68 -1.14 -19.75
C HIS A 97 -7.12 -2.13 -20.83
N GLY A 98 -8.06 -3.04 -20.54
CA GLY A 98 -8.60 -3.96 -21.55
C GLY A 98 -9.28 -3.24 -22.72
N ALA A 99 -10.02 -2.17 -22.44
CA ALA A 99 -10.69 -1.35 -23.45
C ALA A 99 -9.71 -0.49 -24.28
N LEU A 100 -8.69 0.08 -23.64
CA LEU A 100 -7.71 0.97 -24.31
C LEU A 100 -6.58 0.20 -25.00
N ALA A 101 -6.15 -0.94 -24.46
CA ALA A 101 -5.07 -1.75 -25.02
C ALA A 101 -5.48 -2.44 -26.33
N TRP A 102 -6.73 -2.86 -26.52
CA TRP A 102 -7.13 -3.46 -27.80
C TRP A 102 -7.01 -2.48 -28.99
N GLY A 103 -7.16 -1.17 -28.77
CA GLY A 103 -7.05 -0.16 -29.83
C GLY A 103 -5.62 0.38 -30.10
N MET A 104 -4.73 0.37 -29.10
CA MET A 104 -3.38 0.97 -29.22
C MET A 104 -2.22 -0.04 -29.14
N TYR A 105 -2.44 -1.23 -28.56
CA TYR A 105 -1.37 -2.21 -28.34
C TYR A 105 -0.95 -2.90 -29.65
N GLN A 106 -1.80 -2.91 -30.68
CA GLN A 106 -1.43 -3.41 -32.01
C GLN A 106 -0.48 -2.47 -32.78
N THR A 107 -0.50 -1.16 -32.51
CA THR A 107 0.28 -0.18 -33.28
C THR A 107 1.64 0.18 -32.65
N ILE A 108 1.80 0.02 -31.34
CA ILE A 108 3.04 0.37 -30.60
C ILE A 108 3.84 -0.89 -30.16
N LEU A 109 3.59 -2.05 -30.78
CA LEU A 109 4.35 -3.29 -30.50
C LEU A 109 5.66 -3.41 -31.31
N LEU A 110 5.94 -2.46 -32.22
CA LEU A 110 7.06 -2.54 -33.16
C LEU A 110 8.27 -1.63 -32.83
N LEU A 111 8.19 -0.73 -31.84
CA LEU A 111 9.19 0.35 -31.70
C LEU A 111 9.88 0.52 -30.34
N TYR A 112 9.42 -0.06 -29.23
CA TYR A 112 10.08 0.14 -27.93
C TYR A 112 10.13 -1.12 -27.04
N PRO A 113 11.26 -1.36 -26.34
CA PRO A 113 11.44 -2.55 -25.53
C PRO A 113 10.49 -2.53 -24.33
N HIS A 114 9.87 -3.69 -24.12
CA HIS A 114 8.84 -4.11 -23.17
C HIS A 114 8.98 -3.70 -21.68
N VAL A 115 10.03 -2.95 -21.33
CA VAL A 115 10.46 -2.69 -19.94
C VAL A 115 9.79 -1.45 -19.36
N VAL A 116 9.44 -0.45 -20.18
CA VAL A 116 8.79 0.79 -19.71
C VAL A 116 7.28 0.60 -19.48
N LEU A 117 6.63 -0.30 -20.22
CA LEU A 117 5.19 -0.59 -20.08
C LEU A 117 4.87 -1.54 -18.91
N ALA A 118 5.84 -2.32 -18.43
CA ALA A 118 5.63 -3.22 -17.29
C ALA A 118 5.55 -2.48 -15.94
N TRP A 119 6.13 -1.27 -15.83
CA TRP A 119 6.16 -0.48 -14.60
C TRP A 119 4.99 0.51 -14.52
N GLY A 120 4.39 0.90 -15.65
CA GLY A 120 3.19 1.74 -15.72
C GLY A 120 1.86 1.01 -15.45
N LEU A 121 1.90 -0.23 -14.92
CA LEU A 121 0.72 -1.09 -14.69
C LEU A 121 0.00 -0.85 -13.36
N TRP A 122 0.46 0.10 -12.53
CA TRP A 122 -0.39 0.65 -11.47
C TRP A 122 -1.40 1.59 -12.13
N GLY A 123 -2.57 1.05 -12.46
CA GLY A 123 -3.59 1.77 -13.21
C GLY A 123 -4.03 3.06 -12.52
N PHE A 124 -4.52 4.01 -13.32
CA PHE A 124 -4.91 5.35 -12.89
C PHE A 124 -5.76 5.36 -11.62
N PHE A 125 -6.75 4.47 -11.51
CA PHE A 125 -7.64 4.42 -10.36
C PHE A 125 -6.92 3.97 -9.08
N SER A 126 -5.93 3.07 -9.19
CA SER A 126 -5.11 2.67 -8.04
C SER A 126 -4.25 3.83 -7.55
N THR A 127 -3.62 4.56 -8.46
CA THR A 127 -2.80 5.72 -8.08
C THR A 127 -3.64 6.80 -7.41
N CYS A 128 -4.85 7.09 -7.93
CA CYS A 128 -5.77 8.02 -7.29
C CYS A 128 -6.19 7.57 -5.89
N LEU A 129 -6.53 6.28 -5.74
CA LEU A 129 -6.90 5.70 -4.44
C LEU A 129 -5.75 5.84 -3.43
N MET A 130 -4.55 5.41 -3.80
CA MET A 130 -3.36 5.51 -2.95
C MET A 130 -3.06 6.97 -2.57
N LEU A 131 -3.09 7.89 -3.54
CA LEU A 131 -2.84 9.31 -3.30
C LEU A 131 -3.86 9.89 -2.30
N TYR A 132 -5.14 9.56 -2.46
CA TYR A 132 -6.19 9.98 -1.54
C TYR A 132 -5.93 9.51 -0.11
N TYR A 133 -5.64 8.22 0.07
CA TYR A 133 -5.38 7.65 1.40
C TYR A 133 -4.06 8.14 2.00
N ARG A 134 -3.04 8.35 1.19
CA ARG A 134 -1.75 8.92 1.62
C ARG A 134 -1.92 10.35 2.14
N GLN A 135 -2.71 11.17 1.45
CA GLN A 135 -3.05 12.52 1.93
C GLN A 135 -3.90 12.50 3.20
N HIS A 136 -4.81 11.52 3.32
CA HIS A 136 -5.57 11.31 4.55
C HIS A 136 -4.68 10.89 5.72
N LEU A 137 -3.65 10.08 5.45
CA LEU A 137 -2.65 9.68 6.42
C LEU A 137 -1.78 10.86 6.88
N ARG A 138 -1.32 11.72 5.97
CA ARG A 138 -0.65 13.00 6.30
C ARG A 138 -1.49 13.85 7.26
N ARG A 139 -2.80 13.99 6.98
CA ARG A 139 -3.73 14.71 7.85
C ARG A 139 -3.79 14.09 9.25
N LYS A 140 -3.80 12.76 9.37
CA LYS A 140 -3.83 12.05 10.65
C LYS A 140 -2.56 12.25 11.48
N PHE A 141 -1.41 12.39 10.82
CA PHE A 141 -0.13 12.69 11.48
C PHE A 141 0.11 14.19 11.74
N GLY A 142 -0.80 15.06 11.29
CA GLY A 142 -0.61 16.51 11.37
C GLY A 142 0.59 17.00 10.55
N LEU A 143 0.85 16.36 9.41
CA LEU A 143 1.83 16.79 8.41
C LEU A 143 1.16 17.75 7.42
N ALA A 144 1.97 18.49 6.64
CA ALA A 144 1.44 19.27 5.53
C ALA A 144 0.71 18.36 4.53
N PHE A 145 -0.55 18.67 4.22
CA PHE A 145 -1.42 17.94 3.31
C PHE A 145 -2.13 18.89 2.35
N GLY A 146 -2.54 18.40 1.17
CA GLY A 146 -3.34 19.15 0.21
C GLY A 146 -2.61 20.27 -0.55
N SER A 147 -1.32 20.49 -0.29
CA SER A 147 -0.51 21.39 -1.11
C SER A 147 -0.17 20.74 -2.46
N TRP A 148 -0.05 21.55 -3.52
CA TRP A 148 0.35 21.06 -4.84
C TRP A 148 1.66 20.27 -4.78
N GLY A 149 2.67 20.81 -4.07
CA GLY A 149 3.96 20.13 -3.92
C GLY A 149 3.84 18.76 -3.25
N THR A 150 3.07 18.65 -2.15
CA THR A 150 2.88 17.35 -1.48
C THR A 150 2.14 16.35 -2.34
N CYS A 151 1.11 16.79 -3.08
CA CYS A 151 0.36 15.92 -3.97
C CYS A 151 1.20 15.44 -5.16
N THR A 152 2.01 16.32 -5.76
CA THR A 152 2.90 15.96 -6.87
C THR A 152 4.00 15.00 -6.42
N THR A 153 4.65 15.26 -5.28
CA THR A 153 5.68 14.35 -4.75
C THR A 153 5.11 12.98 -4.42
N ASP A 154 3.95 12.92 -3.76
CA ASP A 154 3.28 11.65 -3.45
C ASP A 154 2.86 10.91 -4.73
N PHE A 155 2.34 11.63 -5.72
CA PHE A 155 1.96 11.04 -7.01
C PHE A 155 3.18 10.44 -7.72
N CYS A 156 4.27 11.20 -7.87
CA CYS A 156 5.51 10.72 -8.49
C CYS A 156 6.08 9.52 -7.74
N TYR A 157 6.02 9.54 -6.42
CA TYR A 157 6.52 8.45 -5.58
C TYR A 157 5.69 7.17 -5.73
N ILE A 158 4.36 7.26 -5.64
CA ILE A 158 3.45 6.13 -5.87
C ILE A 158 3.62 5.60 -7.30
N PHE A 159 3.82 6.49 -8.27
CA PHE A 159 3.98 6.13 -9.67
C PHE A 159 5.31 5.41 -9.95
N TRP A 160 6.42 5.86 -9.36
CA TRP A 160 7.75 5.28 -9.60
C TRP A 160 8.05 4.04 -8.76
N CYS A 161 7.59 4.00 -7.50
CA CYS A 161 7.79 2.85 -6.63
C CYS A 161 6.57 2.62 -5.70
N PRO A 162 5.49 2.01 -6.20
CA PRO A 162 4.28 1.83 -5.42
C PRO A 162 4.48 0.87 -4.24
N TRP A 163 5.32 -0.16 -4.36
CA TRP A 163 5.61 -1.07 -3.23
C TRP A 163 6.41 -0.37 -2.12
N CYS A 164 7.33 0.54 -2.48
CA CYS A 164 8.01 1.39 -1.49
C CYS A 164 6.98 2.23 -0.75
N ALA A 165 6.02 2.81 -1.47
CA ALA A 165 4.97 3.62 -0.87
C ALA A 165 4.10 2.83 0.12
N VAL A 166 3.65 1.63 -0.27
CA VAL A 166 2.90 0.72 0.62
C VAL A 166 3.75 0.32 1.83
N ALA A 167 5.02 -0.06 1.63
CA ALA A 167 5.92 -0.45 2.71
C ALA A 167 6.16 0.70 3.71
N GLN A 168 6.41 1.90 3.21
CA GLN A 168 6.62 3.10 4.02
C GLN A 168 5.36 3.44 4.83
N GLU A 169 4.18 3.41 4.21
CA GLU A 169 2.91 3.68 4.90
C GLU A 169 2.67 2.67 6.02
N ALA A 170 2.91 1.39 5.73
CA ALA A 170 2.77 0.33 6.70
C ALA A 170 3.74 0.49 7.89
N LEU A 171 4.98 0.88 7.62
CA LEU A 171 5.99 1.15 8.65
C LEU A 171 5.60 2.34 9.53
N VAL A 172 5.17 3.45 8.93
CA VAL A 172 4.77 4.66 9.66
C VAL A 172 3.56 4.38 10.55
N VAL A 173 2.57 3.64 10.05
CA VAL A 173 1.39 3.25 10.84
C VAL A 173 1.78 2.31 11.99
N LYS A 174 2.70 1.36 11.75
CA LYS A 174 3.24 0.48 12.79
C LYS A 174 3.93 1.27 13.90
N GLN A 175 4.86 2.15 13.56
CA GLN A 175 5.56 3.03 14.51
C GLN A 175 4.58 3.89 15.32
N ALA A 176 3.55 4.45 14.66
CA ALA A 176 2.52 5.24 15.33
C ALA A 176 1.70 4.42 16.33
N TYR A 177 1.42 3.16 16.01
CA TYR A 177 0.70 2.25 16.90
C TYR A 177 1.54 1.89 18.13
N GLU A 178 2.82 1.57 17.94
CA GLU A 178 3.77 1.30 19.02
C GLU A 178 3.90 2.49 20.00
N VAL A 179 4.03 3.71 19.47
CA VAL A 179 4.05 4.95 20.28
C VAL A 179 2.74 5.12 21.05
N LYS A 180 1.59 4.77 20.45
CA LYS A 180 0.29 4.83 21.13
C LYS A 180 0.19 3.83 22.29
N LEU A 181 0.69 2.61 22.11
CA LEU A 181 0.74 1.59 23.15
C LEU A 181 1.66 1.99 24.31
N ARG A 182 2.85 2.54 24.01
CA ARG A 182 3.80 3.05 25.02
C ARG A 182 3.20 4.13 25.92
N ARG A 183 2.27 4.94 25.38
CA ARG A 183 1.53 5.95 26.15
C ARG A 183 0.43 5.39 27.05
N GLY A 184 0.36 4.06 27.21
CA GLY A 184 -0.59 3.39 28.10
C GLY A 184 -2.05 3.58 27.69
N ARG A 185 -2.33 3.83 26.40
CA ARG A 185 -3.70 3.91 25.89
C ARG A 185 -4.10 2.53 25.36
N PRO A 186 -4.84 1.70 26.14
CA PRO A 186 -5.24 0.39 25.69
C PRO A 186 -6.11 0.51 24.44
N HIS A 187 -5.66 -0.09 23.34
CA HIS A 187 -6.48 -0.24 22.15
C HIS A 187 -7.18 -1.60 22.23
N TYR A 188 -8.37 -1.64 22.82
CA TYR A 188 -9.24 -2.81 22.71
C TYR A 188 -9.81 -2.86 21.29
N ARG A 189 -9.05 -3.42 20.34
CA ARG A 189 -9.66 -4.06 19.17
C ARG A 189 -9.72 -5.54 19.52
N VAL A 190 -10.92 -6.01 19.85
CA VAL A 190 -11.23 -7.42 20.02
C VAL A 190 -10.74 -8.12 18.74
N CYS A 191 -9.67 -8.91 18.84
CA CYS A 191 -9.25 -9.79 17.76
C CYS A 191 -10.48 -10.64 17.40
N ARG A 192 -10.94 -10.49 16.16
CA ARG A 192 -12.08 -11.24 15.66
C ARG A 192 -11.67 -12.71 15.73
N GLY A 193 -12.37 -13.51 16.54
CA GLY A 193 -12.17 -14.94 16.60
C GLY A 193 -12.25 -15.53 15.19
N GLN A 194 -11.27 -16.38 14.89
CA GLN A 194 -11.32 -17.32 13.77
C GLN A 194 -12.58 -18.19 13.87
#